data_AF-M0ZRM6-F1
#
_entry.id   AF-M0ZRM6-F1
#
_cell.length_a   1.000
_cell.length_b   1.000
_cell.length_c   1.000
_cell.angle_alpha   90.00
_cell.angle_beta   90.00
_cell.angle_gamma   90.00
#
_symmetry.space_group_name_H-M   'P 1'
#
loop_
_entity.id
_entity.type
_entity.pdbx_description
1 polymer ?
#
loop_
_entity_poly.entity_id
_entity_poly.type
_entity_poly.pdbx_seq_one_letter_code
_entity_poly.pdbx_strand_id
1 'polypeptide(L)'
;MADHGCAGSGYSWMQDKSASCDNFSPNGRKQGPLNAVSSKEIAQVSSVDDLYEFICSGPLISKIGLTAEKVAESIDKWIEYGLRLCRLFQLNQLALNEAQKIRIYHYYIPVFLWCEQEISQHSSKFKEEEEIPPLVVDTFLLFTWFLCV
;
A
#
# COMPACT_ATOMS: atom_id res chain seq x y z
N MET A 1 -46.54 -30.31 1.94
CA MET A 1 -46.43 -28.85 1.74
C MET A 1 -44.97 -28.46 1.89
N ALA A 2 -44.52 -27.56 1.01
CA ALA A 2 -43.18 -27.00 0.73
C ALA A 2 -42.28 -26.69 1.97
N ASP A 3 -40.94 -26.83 1.93
CA ASP A 3 -39.90 -26.02 1.21
C ASP A 3 -39.92 -24.54 1.70
N HIS A 4 -38.85 -23.83 2.07
CA HIS A 4 -37.45 -23.81 1.62
C HIS A 4 -36.53 -23.28 2.73
N GLY A 5 -35.27 -23.74 2.74
CA GLY A 5 -34.13 -23.04 3.35
C GLY A 5 -32.92 -23.20 2.43
N CYS A 6 -32.67 -22.19 1.59
CA CYS A 6 -31.69 -22.20 0.51
C CYS A 6 -30.35 -21.58 0.97
N ALA A 7 -29.28 -22.37 0.78
CA ALA A 7 -27.92 -22.05 0.35
C ALA A 7 -27.07 -20.97 1.04
N GLY A 8 -25.80 -21.35 1.28
CA GLY A 8 -24.71 -20.42 1.56
C GLY A 8 -23.32 -21.06 1.67
N SER A 9 -22.92 -21.79 0.61
CA SER A 9 -21.54 -22.05 0.13
C SER A 9 -20.36 -22.05 1.12
N GLY A 10 -19.76 -23.23 1.30
CA GLY A 10 -18.46 -23.42 1.95
C GLY A 10 -17.27 -22.95 1.09
N TYR A 11 -16.31 -22.30 1.75
CA TYR A 11 -14.97 -22.04 1.22
C TYR A 11 -14.13 -23.33 1.34
N SER A 12 -13.72 -23.91 0.21
CA SER A 12 -12.93 -25.13 0.18
C SER A 12 -11.94 -25.09 -0.97
N TRP A 13 -10.74 -24.55 -0.75
CA TRP A 13 -9.56 -24.86 -1.58
C TRP A 13 -8.28 -24.75 -0.75
N MET A 14 -8.09 -25.67 0.19
CA MET A 14 -6.76 -26.21 0.49
C MET A 14 -6.75 -27.63 -0.08
N GLN A 15 -5.98 -27.85 -1.15
CA GLN A 15 -5.60 -29.20 -1.55
C GLN A 15 -4.08 -29.24 -1.68
N ASP A 16 -3.48 -29.90 -0.70
CA ASP A 16 -2.11 -30.36 -0.67
C ASP A 16 -1.93 -31.45 -1.73
N LYS A 17 -0.99 -31.25 -2.66
CA LYS A 17 -0.34 -32.36 -3.38
C LYS A 17 1.10 -31.99 -3.72
N SER A 18 2.05 -32.59 -3.00
CA SER A 18 3.37 -32.87 -3.56
C SER A 18 3.66 -34.36 -3.38
N ALA A 19 3.67 -35.08 -4.50
CA ALA A 19 4.11 -36.46 -4.60
C ALA A 19 5.64 -36.54 -4.78
N SER A 20 6.16 -37.69 -4.39
CA SER A 20 7.56 -38.06 -4.17
C SER A 20 8.40 -38.33 -5.45
N CYS A 21 9.71 -38.08 -5.28
CA CYS A 21 10.94 -38.70 -5.81
C CYS A 21 11.27 -38.86 -7.33
N ASP A 22 12.52 -38.43 -7.59
CA ASP A 22 13.56 -38.91 -8.50
C ASP A 22 13.50 -38.64 -10.01
N ASN A 23 14.54 -37.94 -10.51
CA ASN A 23 15.56 -38.52 -11.40
C ASN A 23 16.76 -37.56 -11.57
N PHE A 24 17.97 -38.07 -11.29
CA PHE A 24 19.24 -37.45 -11.64
C PHE A 24 19.51 -37.58 -13.15
N SER A 25 19.95 -36.51 -13.79
CA SER A 25 20.81 -36.62 -14.98
C SER A 25 21.70 -35.38 -15.13
N PRO A 26 23.03 -35.53 -15.25
CA PRO A 26 23.96 -34.42 -15.36
C PRO A 26 24.18 -34.07 -16.84
N ASN A 27 23.92 -32.83 -17.24
CA ASN A 27 24.59 -32.32 -18.44
C ASN A 27 24.88 -30.83 -18.38
N GLY A 28 26.13 -30.50 -18.72
CA GLY A 28 26.78 -29.23 -18.46
C GLY A 28 26.18 -28.07 -19.26
N ARG A 29 25.92 -26.97 -18.55
CA ARG A 29 25.78 -25.65 -19.15
C ARG A 29 26.92 -24.77 -18.66
N LYS A 30 27.80 -24.43 -19.59
CA LYS A 30 28.90 -23.48 -19.44
C LYS A 30 28.33 -22.15 -18.95
N GLN A 31 28.81 -21.68 -17.79
CA GLN A 31 28.54 -20.34 -17.29
C GLN A 31 29.20 -19.33 -18.24
N GLY A 32 28.39 -18.60 -18.99
CA GLY A 32 28.83 -17.38 -19.67
C GLY A 32 28.94 -16.24 -18.65
N PRO A 33 29.79 -15.21 -18.89
CA PRO A 33 29.96 -14.12 -17.95
C PRO A 33 28.65 -13.34 -17.81
N LEU A 34 28.07 -13.35 -16.61
CA LEU A 34 26.97 -12.47 -16.27
C LEU A 34 27.55 -11.06 -16.14
N ASN A 35 27.32 -10.23 -17.16
CA ASN A 35 27.57 -8.79 -17.09
C ASN A 35 26.61 -8.21 -16.04
N ALA A 36 27.05 -8.20 -14.78
CA ALA A 36 26.42 -7.49 -13.70
C ALA A 36 26.62 -5.99 -13.93
N VAL A 37 25.75 -5.39 -14.75
CA VAL A 37 25.58 -3.94 -14.76
C VAL A 37 24.98 -3.61 -13.39
N SER A 38 25.84 -3.13 -12.50
CA SER A 38 25.43 -2.60 -11.21
C SER A 38 24.58 -1.36 -11.48
N SER A 39 23.26 -1.54 -11.50
CA SER A 39 22.32 -0.45 -11.39
C SER A 39 22.53 0.17 -10.03
N LYS A 40 23.33 1.24 -10.01
CA LYS A 40 23.60 2.08 -8.85
C LYS A 40 22.36 2.92 -8.57
N GLU A 41 21.26 2.28 -8.25
CA GLU A 41 20.04 2.95 -7.78
C GLU A 41 20.24 3.19 -6.29
N ILE A 42 20.87 4.33 -5.99
CA ILE A 42 21.16 4.79 -4.64
C ILE A 42 19.81 5.04 -3.95
N ALA A 43 19.68 4.55 -2.71
CA ALA A 43 18.52 4.77 -1.86
C ALA A 43 18.07 6.24 -1.88
N GLN A 44 16.90 6.51 -2.47
CA GLN A 44 16.39 7.85 -2.79
C GLN A 44 15.86 8.62 -1.56
N VAL A 45 16.18 8.18 -0.35
CA VAL A 45 15.84 8.86 0.91
C VAL A 45 17.00 8.60 1.86
N SER A 46 17.98 9.49 1.88
CA SER A 46 19.13 9.35 2.78
C SER A 46 18.83 9.94 4.16
N SER A 47 17.78 10.74 4.29
CA SER A 47 17.39 11.44 5.52
C SER A 47 15.87 11.63 5.64
N VAL A 48 15.41 11.99 6.84
CA VAL A 48 14.00 12.35 7.09
C VAL A 48 13.61 13.61 6.32
N ASP A 49 14.54 14.55 6.13
CA ASP A 49 14.33 15.78 5.36
C ASP A 49 14.08 15.47 3.87
N ASP A 50 14.86 14.55 3.29
CA ASP A 50 14.63 14.11 1.90
C ASP A 50 13.25 13.46 1.72
N LEU A 51 12.77 12.74 2.74
CA LEU A 51 11.44 12.12 2.72
C LEU A 51 10.35 13.19 2.81
N TYR A 52 10.53 14.17 3.69
CA TYR A 52 9.60 15.28 3.86
C TYR A 52 9.44 16.08 2.58
N GLU A 53 10.54 16.50 1.95
CA GLU A 53 10.52 17.22 0.67
C GLU A 53 9.86 16.38 -0.41
N PHE A 54 10.21 15.09 -0.47
CA PHE A 54 9.59 14.16 -1.39
C PHE A 54 8.07 14.12 -1.19
N ILE A 55 7.57 13.91 0.03
CA ILE A 55 6.13 13.89 0.32
C ILE A 55 5.47 15.21 -0.10
N CYS A 56 6.04 16.34 0.28
CA CYS A 56 5.48 17.67 -0.01
C CYS A 56 5.42 17.99 -1.51
N SER A 57 6.28 17.39 -2.33
CA SER A 57 6.22 17.50 -3.80
C SER A 57 5.04 16.72 -4.43
N GLY A 58 4.38 15.86 -3.66
CA GLY A 58 3.32 14.99 -4.15
C GLY A 58 2.05 15.74 -4.57
N PRO A 59 1.34 15.27 -5.62
CA PRO A 59 0.20 15.98 -6.21
C PRO A 59 -1.05 16.00 -5.34
N LEU A 60 -1.12 15.15 -4.31
CA LEU A 60 -2.28 15.06 -3.43
C LEU A 60 -2.20 16.03 -2.25
N ILE A 61 -1.01 16.35 -1.73
CA ILE A 61 -0.85 17.13 -0.50
C ILE A 61 -1.72 18.40 -0.53
N SER A 62 -1.55 19.22 -1.58
CA SER A 62 -2.32 20.46 -1.76
C SER A 62 -3.81 20.27 -2.07
N LYS A 63 -4.26 19.08 -2.47
CA LYS A 63 -5.64 18.80 -2.90
C LYS A 63 -6.54 18.27 -1.78
N ILE A 64 -5.99 17.52 -0.83
CA ILE A 64 -6.76 16.85 0.24
C ILE A 64 -6.65 17.56 1.59
N GLY A 65 -6.25 18.84 1.60
CA GLY A 65 -6.16 19.65 2.82
C GLY A 65 -5.05 19.22 3.79
N LEU A 66 -4.07 18.45 3.31
CA LEU A 66 -2.82 18.20 4.01
C LEU A 66 -1.88 19.38 3.72
N THR A 67 -1.38 20.04 4.76
CA THR A 67 -0.40 21.11 4.59
C THR A 67 0.99 20.60 4.88
N ALA A 68 2.01 21.31 4.39
CA ALA A 68 3.40 20.97 4.64
C ALA A 68 3.72 20.97 6.16
N GLU A 69 3.06 21.82 6.95
CA GLU A 69 3.19 21.81 8.42
C GLU A 69 2.62 20.52 9.01
N LYS A 70 1.41 20.10 8.61
CA LYS A 70 0.82 18.84 9.09
C LYS A 70 1.67 17.62 8.73
N VAL A 71 2.32 17.63 7.56
CA VAL A 71 3.26 16.57 7.17
C VAL A 71 4.47 16.56 8.11
N ALA A 72 5.04 17.73 8.41
CA ALA A 72 6.18 17.85 9.32
C ALA A 72 5.82 17.38 10.75
N GLU A 73 4.67 17.80 11.27
CA GLU A 73 4.18 17.40 12.60
C GLU A 73 3.91 15.90 12.73
N SER A 74 3.63 15.23 11.60
CA SER A 74 3.24 13.82 11.59
C SER A 74 4.23 12.91 10.86
N ILE A 75 5.46 13.38 10.55
CA ILE A 75 6.42 12.65 9.69
C ILE A 75 6.71 11.23 10.19
N ASP A 76 6.70 11.01 11.50
CA ASP A 76 6.84 9.68 12.10
C ASP A 76 5.74 8.71 11.65
N LYS A 77 4.48 9.18 11.54
CA LYS A 77 3.37 8.37 11.02
C LYS A 77 3.58 8.02 9.55
N TRP A 78 4.12 8.93 8.75
CA TRP A 78 4.43 8.67 7.34
C TRP A 78 5.49 7.57 7.20
N ILE A 79 6.52 7.60 8.03
CA ILE A 79 7.57 6.56 8.08
C ILE A 79 6.96 5.22 8.51
N GLU A 80 6.13 5.23 9.56
CA GLU A 80 5.46 4.04 10.06
C GLU A 80 4.52 3.40 9.01
N TYR A 81 3.66 4.20 8.39
CA TYR A 81 2.76 3.71 7.34
C TYR A 81 3.52 3.25 6.10
N GLY A 82 4.61 3.93 5.74
CA GLY A 82 5.51 3.49 4.68
C GLY A 82 6.08 2.09 4.95
N LEU A 83 6.55 1.85 6.18
CA LEU A 83 7.04 0.52 6.60
C LEU A 83 5.94 -0.53 6.57
N ARG A 84 4.73 -0.21 7.05
CA ARG A 84 3.58 -1.14 7.02
C ARG A 84 3.19 -1.51 5.59
N LEU A 85 3.13 -0.54 4.67
CA LEU A 85 2.85 -0.78 3.25
C LEU A 85 3.97 -1.58 2.57
N CYS A 86 5.23 -1.32 2.89
CA CYS A 86 6.33 -2.13 2.37
C CYS A 86 6.18 -3.59 2.80
N ARG A 87 5.85 -3.86 4.07
CA ARG A 87 5.58 -5.22 4.57
C ARG A 87 4.38 -5.86 3.86
N LEU A 88 3.30 -5.10 3.68
CA LEU A 88 2.07 -5.58 3.03
C LEU A 88 2.33 -6.01 1.58
N PHE A 89 3.10 -5.21 0.83
CA PHE A 89 3.43 -5.48 -0.57
C PHE A 89 4.71 -6.31 -0.76
N GLN A 90 5.33 -6.79 0.33
CA GLN A 90 6.58 -7.55 0.31
C GLN A 90 7.73 -6.79 -0.41
N LEU A 91 7.76 -5.47 -0.24
CA LEU A 91 8.77 -4.59 -0.80
C LEU A 91 9.92 -4.38 0.20
N ASN A 92 11.13 -4.25 -0.33
CA ASN A 92 12.28 -3.85 0.49
C ASN A 92 12.25 -2.34 0.71
N GLN A 93 11.98 -1.91 1.95
CA GLN A 93 11.93 -0.49 2.32
C GLN A 93 13.24 0.26 2.02
N LEU A 94 14.39 -0.40 2.13
CA LEU A 94 15.70 0.21 1.91
C LEU A 94 16.05 0.35 0.42
N ALA A 95 15.27 -0.29 -0.46
CA ALA A 95 15.52 -0.38 -1.89
C ALA A 95 14.21 -0.27 -2.69
N LEU A 96 13.39 0.73 -2.35
CA LEU A 96 12.22 1.08 -3.15
C LEU A 96 12.66 1.75 -4.44
N ASN A 97 12.16 1.27 -5.58
CA ASN A 97 12.29 2.02 -6.83
C ASN A 97 11.41 3.28 -6.79
N GLU A 98 11.68 4.21 -7.70
CA GLU A 98 10.98 5.49 -7.77
C GLU A 98 9.45 5.33 -7.86
N ALA A 99 8.97 4.43 -8.74
CA ALA A 99 7.55 4.20 -8.92
C ALA A 99 6.86 3.64 -7.66
N GLN A 100 7.51 2.75 -6.92
CA GLN A 100 7.01 2.22 -5.64
C GLN A 100 6.97 3.32 -4.59
N LYS A 101 8.02 4.13 -4.50
CA LYS A 101 8.11 5.26 -3.56
C LYS A 101 7.01 6.28 -3.83
N ILE A 102 6.76 6.62 -5.10
CA ILE A 102 5.65 7.49 -5.52
C ILE A 102 4.31 6.89 -5.09
N ARG A 103 4.02 5.62 -5.43
CA ARG A 103 2.75 5.00 -5.04
C ARG A 103 2.50 5.05 -3.53
N ILE A 104 3.52 4.74 -2.73
CA ILE A 104 3.42 4.72 -1.27
C ILE A 104 3.19 6.13 -0.72
N TYR A 105 4.11 7.05 -1.00
CA TYR A 105 4.16 8.34 -0.28
C TYR A 105 3.37 9.46 -0.96
N HIS A 106 3.07 9.38 -2.25
CA HIS A 106 2.29 10.40 -2.97
C HIS A 106 0.82 10.04 -3.16
N TYR A 107 0.47 8.75 -3.05
CA TYR A 107 -0.90 8.29 -3.32
C TYR A 107 -1.49 7.51 -2.15
N TYR A 108 -0.88 6.42 -1.69
CA TYR A 108 -1.50 5.56 -0.69
C TYR A 108 -1.56 6.19 0.70
N ILE A 109 -0.44 6.64 1.24
CA ILE A 109 -0.41 7.25 2.59
C ILE A 109 -1.24 8.54 2.66
N PRO A 110 -1.12 9.50 1.72
CA PRO A 110 -1.93 10.72 1.77
C PRO A 110 -3.44 10.42 1.79
N VAL A 111 -3.90 9.50 0.93
CA VAL A 111 -5.33 9.13 0.89
C VAL A 111 -5.77 8.44 2.18
N PHE A 112 -4.95 7.55 2.72
CA PHE A 112 -5.24 6.91 4.00
C PHE A 112 -5.40 7.93 5.14
N LEU A 113 -4.46 8.87 5.25
CA LEU A 113 -4.52 9.94 6.26
C LEU A 113 -5.72 10.86 6.07
N TRP A 114 -6.08 11.17 4.83
CA TRP A 114 -7.29 11.93 4.53
C TRP A 114 -8.55 11.17 4.97
N CYS A 115 -8.64 9.87 4.70
CA CYS A 115 -9.75 9.05 5.18
C CYS A 115 -9.85 9.05 6.71
N GLU A 116 -8.73 8.96 7.44
CA GLU A 116 -8.72 9.08 8.91
C GLU A 116 -9.31 10.44 9.35
N GLN A 117 -8.93 11.52 8.67
CA GLN A 117 -9.44 12.86 8.95
C GLN A 117 -10.94 12.96 8.67
N GLU A 118 -11.42 12.47 7.52
CA GLU A 118 -12.84 12.49 7.16
C GLU A 118 -13.69 11.67 8.13
N ILE A 119 -13.20 10.48 8.54
CA ILE A 119 -13.87 9.65 9.53
C ILE A 119 -13.95 10.37 10.88
N SER A 120 -12.86 10.98 11.33
CA SER A 120 -12.82 11.74 12.58
C SER A 120 -13.74 12.97 12.54
N GLN A 121 -13.76 13.70 11.43
CA GLN A 121 -14.67 14.83 11.23
C GLN A 121 -16.12 14.39 11.16
N HIS A 122 -16.40 13.25 10.52
CA HIS A 122 -17.74 12.69 10.45
C HIS A 122 -18.21 12.29 11.84
N SER A 123 -17.42 11.49 12.58
CA SER A 123 -17.80 11.00 13.91
C SER A 123 -17.96 12.11 14.94
N SER A 124 -17.14 13.16 14.91
CA SER A 124 -17.24 14.29 15.85
C SER A 124 -18.53 15.10 15.74
N LYS A 125 -19.28 14.98 14.64
CA LYS A 125 -20.55 15.69 14.44
C LYS A 125 -21.73 15.02 15.17
N PHE A 126 -21.55 13.78 15.61
CA PHE A 126 -22.60 12.99 16.26
C PHE A 126 -22.23 12.77 17.73
N LYS A 127 -23.25 12.74 18.58
CA LYS A 127 -23.08 12.39 20.01
C LYS A 127 -22.97 10.87 20.16
N GLU A 128 -22.39 10.39 21.27
CA GLU A 128 -22.18 8.96 21.53
C GLU A 128 -23.46 8.09 21.48
N GLU A 129 -24.64 8.70 21.61
CA GLU A 129 -25.94 8.03 21.59
C GLU A 129 -26.68 8.12 20.24
N GLU A 130 -26.12 8.83 19.25
CA GLU A 130 -26.72 8.98 17.92
C GLU A 130 -26.17 7.96 16.93
N GLU A 131 -27.07 7.38 16.12
CA GLU A 131 -26.67 6.47 15.04
C GLU A 131 -25.91 7.26 13.96
N ILE A 132 -24.62 6.94 13.79
CA ILE A 132 -23.75 7.59 12.80
C ILE A 132 -24.10 7.06 11.41
N PRO A 133 -24.58 7.91 10.47
CA PRO A 133 -24.87 7.47 9.11
C PRO A 133 -23.59 7.00 8.40
N PRO A 134 -23.67 6.06 7.44
CA PRO A 134 -22.49 5.55 6.75
C PRO A 134 -21.78 6.66 5.97
N LEU A 135 -20.47 6.79 6.20
CA LEU A 135 -19.61 7.70 5.43
C LEU A 135 -19.29 7.06 4.08
N VAL A 136 -19.71 7.73 3.00
CA VAL A 136 -19.53 7.27 1.63
C VAL A 136 -18.28 7.95 1.03
N VAL A 137 -17.20 7.18 0.85
CA VAL A 137 -15.92 7.66 0.30
C VAL A 137 -15.81 7.29 -1.19
N ASP A 138 -16.84 7.62 -1.97
CA ASP A 138 -16.95 7.11 -3.35
C ASP A 138 -16.05 7.82 -4.36
N THR A 139 -15.63 9.06 -4.09
CA THR A 139 -14.99 9.91 -5.11
C THR A 139 -13.48 9.68 -5.25
N PHE A 140 -12.79 9.21 -4.20
CA PHE A 140 -11.32 9.10 -4.19
C PHE A 140 -10.79 7.70 -4.52
N LEU A 141 -11.49 6.64 -4.14
CA LEU A 141 -11.06 5.26 -4.42
C LEU A 141 -11.07 4.95 -5.92
N LEU A 142 -12.02 5.52 -6.67
CA LEU A 142 -12.03 5.44 -8.13
C LEU A 142 -10.84 6.20 -8.75
N PHE A 143 -10.47 7.37 -8.20
CA PHE A 143 -9.38 8.18 -8.73
C PHE A 143 -8.00 7.56 -8.49
N THR A 144 -7.77 6.93 -7.33
CA THR A 144 -6.52 6.20 -7.07
C THR A 144 -6.41 4.92 -7.89
N TRP A 145 -7.53 4.22 -8.13
CA TRP A 145 -7.51 3.04 -9.00
C TRP A 145 -7.29 3.40 -10.48
N PHE A 146 -7.89 4.51 -10.96
CA PHE A 146 -7.75 4.97 -12.35
C PHE A 146 -6.40 5.64 -12.66
N LEU A 147 -5.69 6.20 -11.66
CA LEU A 147 -4.32 6.70 -11.85
C LEU A 147 -3.24 5.62 -11.69
N CYS A 148 -3.57 4.44 -11.16
CA CYS A 148 -2.62 3.35 -10.93
C CYS A 148 -2.73 2.18 -11.92
N VAL A 149 -3.63 2.26 -12.91
CA VAL A 149 -3.78 1.30 -14.03
C VAL A 149 -3.50 2.03 -15.34
#